data_AF-I3X6H5-F1
#
_entry.id   AF-I3X6H5-F1
#
_cell.length_a   1.000
_cell.length_b   1.000
_cell.length_c   1.000
_cell.angle_alpha   90.00
_cell.angle_beta   90.00
_cell.angle_gamma   90.00
#
_symmetry.space_group_name_H-M   'P 1'
#
loop_
_entity.id
_entity.type
_entity.pdbx_description
1 polymer ?
#
loop_
_entity_poly.entity_id
_entity_poly.type
_entity_poly.pdbx_seq_one_letter_code
_entity_poly.pdbx_strand_id
1 'polypeptide(L)' 'MARQVAHTVWLSLDLAVVRQIADRIYVLYFGEVVEEGPPETVIGNPQHPYTRRLVESIPRSAIRLAP' A
#
# COMPACT_ATOMS: atom_id res chain seq x y z
N MET A 1 -1.08 25.64 24.42
CA MET A 1 -0.31 24.46 23.96
C MET A 1 -0.96 24.00 22.66
N ALA A 2 -0.37 24.33 21.49
CA ALA A 2 -0.97 24.04 20.19
C ALA A 2 -0.63 22.61 19.75
N ARG A 3 -1.63 21.84 19.34
CA ARG A 3 -1.46 20.47 18.84
C ARG A 3 -0.97 20.58 17.39
N GLN A 4 0.27 20.18 17.11
CA GLN A 4 0.76 20.08 15.74
C GLN A 4 0.13 18.87 15.07
N VAL A 5 -0.51 19.07 13.92
CA VAL A 5 -0.99 18.01 13.05
C VAL A 5 0.09 17.79 11.99
N ALA A 6 0.63 16.56 11.90
CA ALA A 6 1.62 16.19 10.91
C ALA A 6 0.97 15.29 9.86
N HIS A 7 1.29 15.55 8.60
CA HIS A 7 0.94 14.68 7.47
C HIS A 7 2.23 14.10 6.91
N THR A 8 2.24 12.80 6.64
CA THR A 8 3.43 12.10 6.15
C THR A 8 3.09 11.33 4.89
N VAL A 9 3.99 11.38 3.91
CA VAL A 9 3.90 10.59 2.67
C VAL A 9 5.10 9.65 2.63
N TRP A 10 4.85 8.38 2.40
CA TRP A 10 5.86 7.34 2.26
C TRP A 10 5.87 6.80 0.84
N LEU A 11 7.06 6.58 0.28
CA LEU A 11 7.26 5.90 -1.00
C LEU A 11 7.99 4.59 -0.73
N SER A 12 7.43 3.48 -1.19
CA SER A 12 7.98 2.14 -0.97
C SER A 12 7.68 1.25 -2.17
N LEU A 13 8.59 0.29 -2.40
CA LEU A 13 8.41 -0.81 -3.36
C LEU A 13 8.04 -2.12 -2.66
N ASP A 14 7.91 -2.10 -1.33
CA ASP A 14 7.52 -3.25 -0.51
C ASP A 14 6.10 -3.04 0.04
N LEU A 15 5.16 -3.80 -0.52
CA LEU A 15 3.75 -3.75 -0.12
C LEU A 15 3.49 -4.26 1.30
N ALA A 16 4.35 -5.12 1.86
CA ALA A 16 4.20 -5.61 3.23
C ALA A 16 4.48 -4.49 4.24
N VAL A 17 5.50 -3.67 3.96
CA VAL A 17 5.80 -2.47 4.77
C VAL A 17 4.68 -1.45 4.65
N VAL A 18 4.25 -1.13 3.42
CA VAL A 18 3.19 -0.13 3.18
C VAL A 18 1.91 -0.49 3.93
N ARG A 19 1.53 -1.78 3.92
CA ARG A 19 0.35 -2.27 4.64
C ARG A 19 0.36 -1.94 6.13
N GLN A 20 1.52 -1.89 6.77
CA GLN A 20 1.64 -1.70 8.22
C GLN A 20 1.63 -0.23 8.64
N ILE A 21 2.05 0.69 7.76
CA ILE A 21 2.35 2.08 8.12
C ILE A 21 1.41 3.10 7.50
N ALA A 22 0.73 2.76 6.40
CA ALA A 22 -0.03 3.73 5.63
C ALA A 22 -1.53 3.61 5.93
N ASP A 23 -2.18 4.74 6.23
CA ASP A 23 -3.64 4.82 6.29
C ASP A 23 -4.27 4.72 4.88
N ARG A 24 -3.50 5.09 3.85
CA ARG A 24 -3.95 5.16 2.46
C ARG A 24 -2.83 4.84 1.49
N ILE A 25 -3.14 4.04 0.48
CA ILE A 25 -2.22 3.60 -0.56
C ILE A 25 -2.60 4.24 -1.89
N TYR A 26 -1.58 4.66 -2.63
CA TYR A 26 -1.67 5.08 -4.02
C TYR A 26 -0.75 4.19 -4.84
N VAL A 27 -1.28 3.55 -5.88
CA VAL A 27 -0.50 2.72 -6.81
C VAL A 27 -0.23 3.54 -8.06
N LEU A 28 1.03 3.86 -8.30
CA LEU A 28 1.48 4.58 -9.48
C LEU A 28 1.91 3.60 -10.57
N TYR A 29 1.44 3.81 -11.80
CA TYR A 29 1.91 3.10 -12.98
C TYR A 29 1.93 4.02 -14.19
N PHE A 30 3.06 4.08 -14.90
CA PHE A 30 3.27 4.99 -16.05
C PHE A 30 2.88 6.45 -15.79
N GLY A 31 3.13 6.96 -14.58
CA GLY A 31 2.84 8.35 -14.22
C GLY A 31 1.38 8.62 -13.83
N GLU A 32 0.55 7.58 -13.75
CA GLU A 32 -0.85 7.69 -13.34
C GLU A 32 -1.12 6.92 -12.05
N VAL A 33 -1.97 7.48 -11.19
CA VAL A 33 -2.53 6.75 -10.05
C VAL A 33 -3.59 5.80 -10.60
N VAL A 34 -3.28 4.52 -10.64
CA VAL A 34 -4.16 3.49 -11.22
C VAL A 34 -5.04 2.82 -10.17
N GLU A 35 -4.71 2.95 -8.89
CA GLU A 35 -5.52 2.44 -7.78
C GLU A 35 -5.23 3.22 -6.49
N GLU A 36 -6.25 3.43 -5.67
CA GLU A 36 -6.17 4.25 -4.46
C GLU A 36 -7.18 3.77 -3.41
N GLY A 37 -6.78 3.75 -2.14
CA GLY A 37 -7.70 3.39 -1.05
C GLY A 37 -7.00 2.91 0.22
N PRO A 38 -7.78 2.42 1.21
CA PRO A 38 -7.24 1.78 2.39
C PRO A 38 -6.42 0.52 2.02
N PRO A 39 -5.39 0.15 2.80
CA PRO A 39 -4.59 -1.04 2.56
C PRO A 39 -5.41 -2.32 2.41
N GLU A 40 -6.49 -2.47 3.17
CA GLU A 40 -7.36 -3.65 3.16
C GLU A 40 -8.03 -3.84 1.81
N THR A 41 -8.35 -2.74 1.13
CA THR A 41 -8.96 -2.78 -0.20
C THR A 41 -7.90 -2.95 -1.28
N VAL A 42 -6.89 -2.07 -1.31
CA VAL A 42 -5.89 -2.04 -2.40
C VAL A 42 -5.03 -3.31 -2.42
N ILE A 43 -4.69 -3.87 -1.26
CA ILE A 43 -3.88 -5.09 -1.15
C ILE A 43 -4.77 -6.33 -0.98
N GLY A 44 -5.87 -6.24 -0.22
CA GLY A 44 -6.73 -7.38 0.08
C GLY A 44 -7.72 -7.73 -1.04
N ASN A 45 -8.12 -6.75 -1.85
CA ASN A 45 -9.01 -6.95 -3.00
C ASN A 45 -8.63 -6.03 -4.19
N PRO A 46 -7.42 -6.19 -4.76
CA PRO A 46 -6.91 -5.34 -5.82
C PRO A 46 -7.79 -5.37 -7.09
N GLN A 47 -8.22 -4.21 -7.56
CA GLN A 47 -9.07 -4.08 -8.73
C GLN A 47 -8.29 -3.88 -10.03
N HIS A 48 -7.21 -3.10 -10.00
CA HIS A 48 -6.45 -2.82 -11.22
C HIS A 48 -5.53 -4.02 -11.56
N PRO A 49 -5.43 -4.43 -12.84
CA PRO A 49 -4.60 -5.58 -13.23
C PRO A 49 -3.13 -5.48 -12.83
N TYR A 50 -2.58 -4.26 -12.83
CA TYR A 50 -1.20 -4.03 -12.36
C TYR A 50 -1.08 -4.26 -10.85
N THR A 51 -2.01 -3.75 -10.04
CA THR A 51 -2.01 -3.94 -8.59
C THR A 51 -2.16 -5.42 -8.22
N ARG A 52 -3.00 -6.18 -8.95
CA ARG A 52 -3.11 -7.63 -8.76
C ARG A 52 -1.76 -8.34 -8.92
N ARG A 53 -1.02 -8.01 -10.00
CA ARG A 53 0.32 -8.57 -10.25
C ARG A 53 1.33 -8.19 -9.16
N LEU A 54 1.26 -6.96 -8.64
CA LEU A 54 2.11 -6.54 -7.53
C LEU A 54 1.78 -7.33 -6.25
N VAL A 55 0.51 -7.54 -5.94
CA VAL A 55 0.11 -8.31 -4.75
C VAL A 55 0.50 -9.78 -4.90
N GLU A 56 0.34 -10.36 -6.09
CA GLU A 56 0.74 -11.74 -6.41
C GLU A 56 2.26 -11.97 -6.30
N SER A 57 3.07 -10.91 -6.47
CA SER A 57 4.53 -11.01 -6.36
C SER A 57 5.03 -11.03 -4.91
N ILE A 58 4.17 -10.71 -3.93
CA ILE A 58 4.54 -10.73 -2.51
C ILE A 58 4.78 -12.19 -2.08
N PRO A 59 5.98 -12.52 -1.55
CA PRO A 59 6.23 -13.85 -1.01
C PRO A 59 5.24 -14.18 0.11
N ARG A 60 4.56 -15.32 0.03
CA ARG A 60 3.55 -15.73 1.05
C ARG A 60 4.15 -15.88 2.45
N SER A 61 5.46 -16.07 2.57
CA SER A 61 6.20 -16.07 3.84
C SER A 61 6.31 -14.67 4.47
N ALA A 62 6.34 -13.60 3.67
CA ALA A 62 6.42 -12.22 4.15
C ALA A 62 5.09 -11.72 4.71
N ILE A 63 3.95 -12.23 4.21
CA ILE A 63 2.61 -11.86 4.70
C ILE A 63 2.32 -12.44 6.09
N ARG A 64 3.03 -13.50 6.51
CA ARG A 64 2.83 -14.15 7.82
C ARG A 64 3.65 -13.55 8.96
N LEU A 65 4.58 -12.63 8.67
CA LEU A 65 5.48 -12.04 9.67
C LEU A 65 5.00 -10.68 10.23
N ALA A 66 3.78 -10.25 9.92
CA ALA A 66 3.15 -9.15 10.65
C ALA A 66 2.56 -9.72 11.96
N PRO A 67 3.04 -9.30 13.15
CA PRO A 67 2.44 -9.69 14.43
C PRO A 67 0.99 -9.22 14.56
#